data_AF-A0A0D6Z7J8-F1
#
_entry.id   AF-A0A0D6Z7J8-F1
#
_cell.length_a   1.000
_cell.length_b   1.000
_cell.length_c   1.000
_cell.angle_alpha   90.00
_cell.angle_beta   90.00
_cell.angle_gamma   90.00
#
_symmetry.space_group_name_H-M   'P 1'
#
loop_
_entity.id
_entity.type
_entity.pdbx_description
1 polymer ?
#
loop_
_entity_poly.entity_id
_entity_poly.type
_entity_poly.pdbx_seq_one_letter_code
_entity_poly.pdbx_strand_id
1 'polypeptide(L)'
;MIMKAKQLYEKMIDYKQFATTLLAVGVFFYIGTIIPSETTVMTDIYIATGASIAFLTGSILCFAVAKKYRNQLTETEEGQDLLMKK
;
A
#
# COMPACT_ATOMS: atom_id res chain seq x y z
N MET A 1 -23.59 -6.86 4.20
CA MET A 1 -23.27 -6.80 5.65
C MET A 1 -22.60 -5.48 5.93
N ILE A 2 -23.19 -4.65 6.80
CA ILE A 2 -22.53 -3.43 7.31
C ILE A 2 -21.48 -3.91 8.32
N MET A 3 -20.20 -3.64 8.05
CA MET A 3 -19.11 -3.94 9.00
C MET A 3 -19.19 -2.96 10.17
N LYS A 4 -18.87 -3.39 11.39
CA LYS A 4 -18.81 -2.49 12.56
C LYS A 4 -17.70 -1.46 12.37
N ALA A 5 -17.87 -0.23 12.87
CA ALA A 5 -16.90 0.86 12.71
C ALA A 5 -15.50 0.46 13.18
N LYS A 6 -15.39 -0.23 14.32
CA LYS A 6 -14.11 -0.78 14.80
C LYS A 6 -13.42 -1.72 13.79
N GLN A 7 -14.15 -2.66 13.19
CA GLN A 7 -13.60 -3.60 12.21
C GLN A 7 -13.15 -2.90 10.93
N LEU A 8 -13.90 -1.87 10.53
CA LEU A 8 -13.58 -1.04 9.38
C LEU A 8 -12.31 -0.22 9.61
N TYR A 9 -12.13 0.29 10.83
CA TYR A 9 -10.91 0.98 11.27
C TYR A 9 -9.69 0.05 11.32
N GLU A 10 -9.82 -1.14 11.88
CA GLU A 10 -8.75 -2.14 11.88
C GLU A 10 -8.32 -2.49 10.46
N LYS A 11 -9.27 -2.80 9.56
CA LYS A 11 -8.97 -3.03 8.15
C LYS A 11 -8.32 -1.83 7.47
N MET A 12 -8.77 -0.61 7.75
CA MET A 12 -8.15 0.61 7.21
C MET A 12 -6.66 0.68 7.58
N ILE A 13 -6.32 0.39 8.85
CA ILE A 13 -4.93 0.36 9.31
C ILE A 13 -4.14 -0.72 8.60
N ASP A 14 -4.69 -1.94 8.50
CA ASP A 14 -4.01 -3.06 7.83
C ASP A 14 -3.69 -2.72 6.37
N TYR A 15 -4.68 -2.26 5.61
CA TYR A 15 -4.47 -1.87 4.21
C TYR A 15 -3.46 -0.74 4.06
N LYS A 16 -3.42 0.22 5.01
CA LYS A 16 -2.41 1.28 5.00
C LYS A 16 -1.00 0.71 5.25
N GLN A 17 -0.86 -0.21 6.20
CA GLN A 17 0.42 -0.86 6.52
C GLN A 17 0.93 -1.71 5.36
N PHE A 18 0.04 -2.51 4.74
CA PHE A 18 0.35 -3.26 3.53
C PHE A 18 0.74 -2.32 2.38
N ALA A 19 -0.02 -1.25 2.17
CA ALA A 19 0.28 -0.29 1.11
C ALA A 19 1.68 0.32 1.27
N THR A 20 2.05 0.74 2.49
CA THR A 20 3.39 1.26 2.79
C THR A 20 4.49 0.20 2.59
N THR A 21 4.23 -1.04 2.99
CA THR A 21 5.18 -2.15 2.80
C THR A 21 5.41 -2.44 1.32
N LEU A 22 4.33 -2.56 0.53
CA LEU A 22 4.42 -2.77 -0.92
C LEU A 22 5.11 -1.60 -1.62
N LEU A 23 4.86 -0.36 -1.18
CA LEU A 23 5.53 0.82 -1.71
C LEU A 23 7.05 0.74 -1.49
N ALA A 24 7.47 0.44 -0.26
CA ALA A 24 8.88 0.32 0.10
C ALA A 24 9.58 -0.76 -0.73
N VAL A 25 8.95 -1.94 -0.87
CA VAL A 25 9.49 -3.04 -1.69
C VAL A 25 9.56 -2.67 -3.17
N GLY A 26 8.52 -2.02 -3.72
CA GLY A 26 8.50 -1.58 -5.12
C GLY A 26 9.56 -0.53 -5.43
N VAL A 27 9.77 0.43 -4.51
CA VAL A 27 10.84 1.43 -4.61
C VAL A 27 12.22 0.78 -4.50
N PHE A 28 12.38 -0.22 -3.63
CA PHE A 28 13.64 -0.95 -3.50
C PHE A 28 14.03 -1.65 -4.82
N PHE A 29 13.07 -2.34 -5.46
CA PHE A 29 13.30 -2.94 -6.78
C PHE A 29 13.66 -1.90 -7.84
N TYR A 30 13.01 -0.73 -7.83
CA TYR A 30 13.34 0.36 -8.76
C TYR A 30 14.75 0.91 -8.56
N ILE A 31 15.17 1.11 -7.30
CA ILE A 31 16.55 1.53 -7.01
C ILE A 31 17.54 0.48 -7.53
N GLY A 32 17.22 -0.81 -7.36
CA GLY A 32 18.04 -1.92 -7.85
C GLY A 32 18.25 -1.92 -9.37
N THR A 33 17.35 -1.32 -10.16
CA THR A 33 17.54 -1.22 -11.63
C THR A 33 18.40 -0.05 -12.07
N ILE A 34 18.58 0.96 -11.22
CA ILE A 34 19.34 2.17 -11.53
C ILE A 34 20.81 2.01 -11.15
N ILE A 35 21.13 1.18 -10.15
CA ILE A 35 22.50 0.97 -9.69
C ILE A 35 23.27 0.18 -10.76
N PRO A 36 24.30 0.78 -11.40
CA PRO A 36 25.09 0.07 -12.40
C PRO A 36 25.95 -1.00 -11.74
N SER A 37 25.97 -2.20 -12.31
CA SER A 37 26.86 -3.29 -11.88
C SER A 37 27.54 -3.95 -13.08
N GLU A 38 28.78 -4.40 -12.91
CA GLU A 38 29.56 -5.02 -14.00
C GLU A 38 28.95 -6.36 -14.46
N THR A 39 28.07 -6.94 -13.65
CA THR A 39 27.37 -8.21 -13.91
C THR A 39 25.90 -8.05 -14.27
N THR A 40 25.39 -6.82 -14.47
CA THR A 40 23.96 -6.61 -14.73
C THR A 40 23.58 -7.17 -16.10
N VAL A 41 22.76 -8.21 -16.14
CA VAL A 41 22.13 -8.70 -17.37
C VAL A 41 20.78 -8.01 -17.58
N MET A 42 20.45 -7.71 -18.84
CA MET A 42 19.19 -7.05 -19.23
C MET A 42 17.95 -7.76 -18.68
N THR A 43 17.99 -9.09 -18.58
CA THR A 43 16.90 -9.89 -18.00
C THR A 43 16.60 -9.52 -16.55
N ASP A 44 17.63 -9.29 -15.74
CA ASP A 44 17.46 -8.95 -14.32
C ASP A 44 16.84 -7.56 -14.16
N ILE A 45 17.23 -6.62 -15.04
CA ILE A 45 16.64 -5.28 -15.10
C ILE A 45 15.15 -5.35 -15.45
N TYR A 46 14.77 -6.14 -16.46
CA TYR A 46 13.37 -6.30 -16.83
C TYR A 46 12.54 -6.97 -15.73
N ILE A 47 13.08 -8.00 -15.07
CA ILE A 47 12.40 -8.68 -13.96
C ILE A 47 12.21 -7.73 -12.78
N ALA A 48 13.25 -7.01 -12.37
CA ALA A 48 13.18 -6.06 -11.26
C ALA A 48 12.26 -4.88 -11.59
N THR A 49 12.26 -4.38 -12.83
CA THR A 49 11.33 -3.35 -13.30
C THR A 49 9.88 -3.85 -13.25
N GLY A 50 9.63 -5.05 -13.76
CA GLY A 50 8.30 -5.68 -13.72
C GLY A 50 7.81 -5.90 -12.29
N ALA A 51 8.68 -6.37 -11.39
CA ALA A 51 8.39 -6.50 -9.97
C ALA A 51 8.07 -5.14 -9.34
N SER A 52 8.90 -4.11 -9.59
CA SER A 52 8.66 -2.76 -9.09
C SER A 52 7.27 -2.24 -9.49
N ILE A 53 6.90 -2.35 -10.77
CA ILE A 53 5.60 -1.93 -11.29
C ILE A 53 4.46 -2.68 -10.58
N ALA A 54 4.60 -3.99 -10.41
CA ALA A 54 3.59 -4.81 -9.74
C ALA A 54 3.40 -4.40 -8.27
N PHE A 55 4.49 -4.22 -7.53
CA PHE A 55 4.45 -3.79 -6.12
C PHE A 55 3.91 -2.37 -5.95
N LEU A 56 4.31 -1.43 -6.81
CA LEU A 56 3.79 -0.06 -6.80
C LEU A 56 2.29 -0.02 -7.13
N THR A 57 1.86 -0.77 -8.14
CA THR A 57 0.44 -0.88 -8.51
C THR A 57 -0.37 -1.48 -7.35
N GLY A 58 0.13 -2.56 -6.73
CA GLY A 58 -0.50 -3.15 -5.55
C GLY A 58 -0.59 -2.17 -4.37
N SER A 59 0.48 -1.39 -4.13
CA SER A 59 0.48 -0.35 -3.10
C SER A 59 -0.62 0.69 -3.33
N ILE A 60 -0.75 1.20 -4.55
CA ILE A 60 -1.77 2.18 -4.92
C ILE A 60 -3.18 1.61 -4.67
N LEU A 61 -3.42 0.35 -5.04
CA LEU A 61 -4.70 -0.32 -4.80
C LEU A 61 -4.99 -0.44 -3.29
N CYS A 62 -4.01 -0.84 -2.48
CA CYS A 62 -4.17 -0.91 -1.03
C CYS A 62 -4.45 0.48 -0.41
N PHE A 63 -3.76 1.54 -0.86
CA PHE A 63 -4.05 2.91 -0.42
C PHE A 63 -5.46 3.36 -0.83
N ALA A 64 -5.93 2.99 -2.03
CA ALA A 64 -7.28 3.30 -2.48
C ALA A 64 -8.35 2.62 -1.60
N VAL A 65 -8.12 1.35 -1.23
CA VAL A 65 -9.01 0.62 -0.31
C VAL A 65 -8.98 1.23 1.09
N ALA A 66 -7.79 1.54 1.64
CA ALA A 66 -7.67 2.21 2.93
C ALA A 66 -8.39 3.57 2.94
N LYS A 67 -8.27 4.36 1.85
CA LYS A 67 -8.99 5.62 1.69
C LYS A 67 -10.50 5.42 1.67
N LYS A 68 -11.00 4.38 0.99
CA LYS A 68 -12.43 4.03 0.98
C LYS A 68 -12.94 3.73 2.40
N TYR A 69 -12.20 2.96 3.19
CA TYR A 69 -12.60 2.67 4.58
C TYR A 69 -12.54 3.90 5.47
N ARG A 70 -11.53 4.76 5.29
CA ARG A 70 -11.49 6.06 5.99
C ARG A 70 -12.72 6.92 5.69
N ASN A 71 -13.14 7.00 4.43
CA ASN A 71 -14.33 7.76 4.05
C ASN A 71 -15.60 7.17 4.68
N GLN A 72 -15.74 5.85 4.71
CA GLN A 72 -16.88 5.19 5.37
C GLN A 72 -16.88 5.45 6.89
N LEU A 73 -15.72 5.51 7.55
CA LEU A 73 -15.64 5.85 8.97
C LEU A 73 -16.09 7.29 9.24
N THR A 74 -15.80 8.23 8.33
CA THR A 74 -16.21 9.63 8.50
C THR A 74 -17.71 9.86 8.40
N GLU A 75 -18.48 8.88 7.91
CA GLU A 75 -19.95 8.96 7.81
C GLU A 75 -20.65 8.64 9.15
N THR A 76 -19.92 8.19 10.18
CA THR A 76 -20.49 7.76 11.48
C THR A 76 -19.79 8.44 12.65
N GLU A 77 -20.52 8.78 13.71
CA GLU A 77 -19.94 9.36 14.94
C GLU A 77 -18.88 8.43 15.56
N GLU A 78 -19.21 7.13 15.73
CA GLU A 78 -18.26 6.12 16.24
C GLU A 78 -16.99 6.03 15.39
N GLY A 79 -17.12 6.09 14.06
CA GLY A 79 -15.99 6.07 13.15
C GLY A 79 -15.14 7.33 13.22
N GLN A 80 -15.75 8.51 13.40
CA GLN A 80 -15.04 9.77 13.62
C GLN A 80 -14.26 9.76 14.93
N ASP A 81 -14.86 9.26 16.02
CA ASP A 81 -14.19 9.10 17.32
C ASP A 81 -12.95 8.20 17.21
N LEU A 82 -13.04 7.08 16.48
CA LEU A 82 -11.91 6.18 16.24
C LEU A 82 -10.79 6.84 15.41
N LEU A 83 -11.14 7.71 14.46
CA LEU A 83 -10.15 8.46 13.66
C LEU A 83 -9.45 9.57 14.45
N MET A 84 -10.13 10.17 15.43
CA MET A 84 -9.62 11.23 16.31
C MET A 84 -8.72 10.69 17.44
N LYS A 85 -8.86 9.41 17.81
CA LYS A 85 -8.11 8.76 18.88
C LYS A 85 -6.63 8.48 18.56
N LYS A 86 -6.06 9.16 17.57
CA LYS A 86 -4.78 8.86 16.94
C LYS A 86 -3.62 9.69 17.48
#